data_AF-X6MYS8-F1
#
_entry.id   AF-X6MYS8-F1
#
_cell.length_a   1.000
_cell.length_b   1.000
_cell.length_c   1.000
_cell.angle_alpha   90.00
_cell.angle_beta   90.00
_cell.angle_gamma   90.00
#
_symmetry.space_group_name_H-M   'P 1'
#
loop_
_entity.id
_entity.type
_entity.pdbx_description
1 polymer ?
#
loop_
_entity_poly.entity_id
_entity_poly.type
_entity_poly.pdbx_seq_one_letter_code
_entity_poly.pdbx_strand_id
1 'polypeptide(L)'
;MDIFVLLLGWYGCKIQHLDKYREIYKSLIPSLLPSAKLRFRSVTPAPVTHGIVLPPTEINAILEEIHEFYKDKSNTMVKKVIVHAFSNSGGLQLASMQNEMKSQPNKHNFKIDAIICDSLPGYTFGQWSAFRNFYKNVIVPAKYRELLDKSYVGKLLFEMSYGCFNLGMCGIMLQPAHSNARQVMWNYWKLLTAANTKTPSLFLYSTGDRVVDHNTVEAFAEIAQQASGNLGFVESFNFKDSQHVLHYYQYKTLYTQLVHDFLFHFIIISNIIFFFSLHPNFLQIHNNNKIRQALQSSKARVVKI
;
A
#
# COMPACT_ATOMS: atom_id res chain seq x y z
N MET A 1 4.42 14.30 -17.58
CA MET A 1 3.61 13.34 -16.81
C MET A 1 3.47 13.90 -15.42
N ASP A 2 2.26 14.04 -14.91
CA ASP A 2 2.02 14.53 -13.56
C ASP A 2 1.72 13.37 -12.61
N ILE A 3 2.13 13.49 -11.36
CA ILE A 3 2.02 12.42 -10.37
C ILE A 3 1.33 12.94 -9.12
N PHE A 4 0.32 12.20 -8.68
CA PHE A 4 -0.30 12.36 -7.37
C PHE A 4 0.19 11.22 -6.46
N VAL A 5 0.84 11.56 -5.35
CA VAL A 5 1.29 10.59 -4.36
C VAL A 5 0.41 10.65 -3.12
N LEU A 6 -0.20 9.52 -2.78
CA LEU A 6 -1.04 9.36 -1.60
C LEU A 6 -0.30 8.52 -0.55
N LEU A 7 -0.03 9.10 0.61
CA LEU A 7 0.59 8.41 1.75
C LEU A 7 -0.50 8.03 2.76
N LEU A 8 -0.74 6.73 2.95
CA LEU A 8 -1.75 6.20 3.87
C LEU A 8 -1.07 5.62 5.12
N GLY A 9 -1.06 6.40 6.20
CA GLY A 9 -0.31 6.10 7.41
C GLY A 9 -0.90 4.97 8.26
N TRP A 10 -0.12 4.57 9.27
CA TRP A 10 -0.45 3.51 10.22
C TRP A 10 -1.13 4.04 11.49
N TYR A 11 -1.67 3.14 12.32
CA TYR A 11 -2.33 3.51 13.57
C TYR A 11 -1.40 4.28 14.51
N GLY A 12 -1.84 5.44 14.98
CA GLY A 12 -1.05 6.32 15.87
C GLY A 12 0.04 7.13 15.16
N CYS A 13 0.13 7.07 13.82
CA CYS A 13 1.03 7.95 13.09
C CYS A 13 0.54 9.40 13.11
N LYS A 14 1.50 10.34 13.03
CA LYS A 14 1.23 11.77 12.85
C LYS A 14 1.71 12.18 11.47
N ILE A 15 1.19 13.30 10.95
CA ILE A 15 1.57 13.81 9.63
C ILE A 15 3.11 13.96 9.53
N GLN A 16 3.77 14.41 10.61
CA GLN A 16 5.23 14.57 10.63
C GLN A 16 5.99 13.26 10.40
N HIS A 17 5.41 12.11 10.74
CA HIS A 17 6.03 10.81 10.46
C HIS A 17 6.00 10.48 8.97
N LEU A 18 5.04 11.02 8.21
CA LEU A 18 4.87 10.82 6.78
C LEU A 18 5.72 11.79 5.94
N ASP A 19 6.06 12.97 6.49
CA ASP A 19 6.85 14.00 5.80
C ASP A 19 8.18 13.46 5.27
N LYS A 20 8.86 12.60 6.04
CA LYS A 20 10.12 11.99 5.61
C LYS A 20 9.98 11.14 4.33
N TYR A 21 8.83 10.50 4.12
CA TYR A 21 8.56 9.75 2.89
C TYR A 21 8.15 10.68 1.75
N ARG A 22 7.46 11.79 2.06
CA ARG A 22 7.19 12.84 1.07
C ARG A 22 8.48 13.40 0.47
N GLU A 23 9.50 13.61 1.30
CA GLU A 23 10.81 14.07 0.84
C GLU A 23 11.51 13.08 -0.10
N ILE A 24 11.32 11.76 0.08
CA ILE A 24 11.80 10.74 -0.86
C ILE A 24 11.23 11.03 -2.26
N TYR A 25 9.91 11.14 -2.39
CA TYR A 25 9.29 11.41 -3.69
C TYR A 25 9.66 12.77 -4.27
N LYS A 26 9.77 13.81 -3.43
CA LYS A 26 10.24 15.14 -3.88
C LYS A 26 11.66 15.11 -4.42
N SER A 27 12.52 14.24 -3.89
CA SER A 27 13.88 14.05 -4.39
C SER A 27 13.92 13.19 -5.65
N LEU A 28 13.20 12.07 -5.67
CA LEU A 28 13.30 11.07 -6.74
C LEU A 28 12.53 11.46 -8.00
N ILE A 29 11.31 11.98 -7.88
CA ILE A 29 10.45 12.25 -9.04
C ILE A 29 11.06 13.30 -9.99
N PRO A 30 11.60 14.44 -9.53
CA PRO A 30 12.26 15.38 -10.44
C PRO A 30 13.50 14.79 -11.13
N SER A 31 14.22 13.87 -10.48
CA SER A 31 15.35 13.17 -11.10
C SER A 31 14.89 12.21 -12.21
N LEU A 32 13.74 11.56 -12.03
CA LEU A 32 13.18 10.61 -12.99
C LEU A 32 12.37 11.28 -14.10
N LEU A 33 11.69 12.38 -13.77
CA LEU A 33 10.79 13.15 -14.63
C LEU A 33 10.93 14.65 -14.31
N PRO A 34 11.91 15.35 -14.89
CA PRO A 34 12.21 16.76 -14.57
C PRO A 34 11.04 17.73 -14.75
N SER A 35 10.11 17.42 -15.66
CA SER A 35 8.93 18.25 -15.95
C SER A 35 7.64 17.77 -15.26
N ALA A 36 7.72 16.80 -14.35
CA ALA A 36 6.54 16.29 -13.65
C ALA A 36 6.08 17.25 -12.56
N LYS A 37 4.79 17.59 -12.54
CA LYS A 37 4.19 18.22 -11.36
C LYS A 37 3.83 17.13 -10.35
N LEU A 38 4.18 17.39 -9.10
CA LEU A 38 3.98 16.46 -7.99
C LEU A 38 2.96 17.02 -7.01
N ARG A 39 1.88 16.27 -6.78
CA ARG A 39 0.89 16.55 -5.73
C ARG A 39 0.97 15.48 -4.65
N PHE A 40 0.66 15.88 -3.42
CA PHE A 40 0.71 14.98 -2.28
C PHE A 40 -0.52 15.10 -1.41
N ARG A 41 -1.00 13.96 -0.95
CA ARG A 41 -1.95 13.86 0.16
C ARG A 41 -1.40 12.87 1.17
N SER A 42 -1.39 13.27 2.44
CA SER A 42 -0.98 12.41 3.56
C SER A 42 -2.16 12.22 4.48
N VAL A 43 -2.43 10.97 4.83
CA VAL A 43 -3.60 10.58 5.61
C VAL A 43 -3.12 9.81 6.82
N THR A 44 -3.59 10.21 7.99
CA THR A 44 -3.27 9.55 9.25
C THR A 44 -4.54 9.02 9.87
N PRO A 45 -4.64 7.72 10.17
CA PRO A 45 -5.81 7.17 10.85
C PRO A 45 -5.93 7.80 12.25
N ALA A 46 -7.06 8.47 12.51
CA ALA A 46 -7.28 9.25 13.72
C ALA A 46 -7.42 8.34 14.96
N PRO A 47 -6.76 8.66 16.10
CA PRO A 47 -6.70 7.77 17.26
C PRO A 47 -8.00 7.62 18.06
N VAL A 48 -9.00 8.50 17.91
CA VAL A 48 -10.11 8.60 18.88
C VAL A 48 -11.52 8.52 18.29
N THR A 49 -11.72 8.80 16.99
CA THR A 49 -13.09 9.02 16.46
C THR A 49 -13.54 8.07 15.34
N HIS A 50 -12.63 7.41 14.60
CA HIS A 50 -13.02 6.71 13.36
C HIS A 50 -12.62 5.23 13.28
N GLY A 51 -11.93 4.68 14.28
CA GLY A 51 -11.44 3.31 14.23
C GLY A 51 -10.35 3.11 13.17
N ILE A 52 -10.11 1.87 12.73
CA ILE A 52 -9.02 1.53 11.79
C ILE A 52 -9.29 2.04 10.36
N VAL A 53 -10.53 2.47 10.07
CA VAL A 53 -11.00 2.89 8.74
C VAL A 53 -11.41 4.36 8.77
N LEU A 54 -11.12 5.11 7.70
CA LEU A 54 -11.51 6.52 7.59
C LEU A 54 -13.04 6.67 7.45
N PRO A 55 -13.62 7.80 7.91
CA PRO A 55 -15.03 8.07 7.66
C PRO A 55 -15.28 8.23 6.15
N PRO A 56 -16.49 7.88 5.66
CA PRO A 56 -16.84 8.01 4.24
C PRO A 56 -16.64 9.44 3.70
N THR A 57 -16.86 10.47 4.53
CA THR A 57 -16.64 11.87 4.16
C THR A 57 -15.19 12.16 3.81
N GLU A 58 -14.23 11.64 4.58
CA GLU A 58 -12.80 11.82 4.33
C GLU A 58 -12.33 11.02 3.11
N ILE A 59 -12.84 9.80 2.94
CA ILE A 59 -12.60 9.00 1.73
C ILE A 59 -13.09 9.76 0.49
N ASN A 60 -14.31 10.29 0.52
CA ASN A 60 -14.87 11.07 -0.58
C ASN A 60 -14.04 12.32 -0.88
N ALA A 61 -13.58 13.04 0.15
CA ALA A 61 -12.72 14.20 -0.04
C ALA A 61 -11.40 13.85 -0.75
N ILE A 62 -10.76 12.73 -0.36
CA ILE A 62 -9.53 12.26 -1.02
C ILE A 62 -9.80 11.88 -2.48
N LEU A 63 -10.90 11.16 -2.74
CA LEU A 63 -11.24 10.74 -4.11
C LEU A 63 -11.64 11.91 -4.99
N GLU A 64 -12.28 12.94 -4.44
CA GLU A 64 -12.60 14.19 -5.12
C GLU A 64 -11.33 14.98 -5.46
N GLU A 65 -10.37 15.08 -4.54
CA GLU A 65 -9.06 15.70 -4.79
C GLU A 65 -8.30 15.01 -5.93
N ILE A 66 -8.30 13.67 -5.95
CA ILE A 66 -7.70 12.90 -7.05
C ILE A 66 -8.47 13.15 -8.36
N HIS A 67 -9.80 13.21 -8.30
CA HIS A 67 -10.62 13.48 -9.47
C HIS A 67 -10.37 14.89 -10.04
N GLU A 68 -10.21 15.91 -9.19
CA GLU A 68 -9.78 17.26 -9.58
C GLU A 68 -8.38 17.25 -10.19
N PHE A 69 -7.46 16.49 -9.61
CA PHE A 69 -6.15 16.26 -10.20
C PHE A 69 -6.26 15.71 -11.63
N TYR A 70 -7.18 14.78 -11.91
CA TYR A 70 -7.41 14.30 -13.29
C TYR A 70 -8.10 15.32 -14.20
N LYS A 71 -9.00 16.16 -13.66
CA LYS A 71 -9.71 17.22 -14.42
C LYS A 71 -8.83 18.40 -14.81
N ASP A 72 -7.76 18.68 -14.06
CA ASP A 72 -6.87 19.81 -14.32
C ASP A 72 -6.34 19.80 -15.77
N LYS A 73 -6.76 20.75 -16.61
CA LYS A 73 -6.39 20.78 -18.04
C LYS A 73 -4.96 21.24 -18.31
N SER A 74 -4.06 21.17 -17.33
CA SER A 74 -2.64 21.47 -17.57
C SER A 74 -2.09 20.65 -18.76
N ASN A 75 -1.11 21.21 -19.48
CA ASN A 75 -0.53 20.70 -20.75
C ASN A 75 0.08 19.27 -20.71
N THR A 76 -0.12 18.49 -19.65
CA THR A 76 0.41 17.13 -19.51
C THR A 76 -0.59 16.08 -19.99
N MET A 77 -0.19 15.27 -20.98
CA MET A 77 -1.02 14.19 -21.52
C MET A 77 -1.17 12.96 -20.60
N VAL A 78 -0.31 12.80 -19.59
CA VAL A 78 -0.28 11.59 -18.75
C VAL A 78 -0.30 11.98 -17.27
N LYS A 79 -1.28 11.45 -16.54
CA LYS A 79 -1.45 11.61 -15.09
C LYS A 79 -1.45 10.26 -14.39
N LYS A 80 -0.74 10.16 -13.27
CA LYS A 80 -0.58 8.91 -12.52
C LYS A 80 -0.86 9.10 -11.04
N VAL A 81 -1.50 8.11 -10.43
CA VAL A 81 -1.72 8.03 -8.98
C VAL A 81 -0.88 6.91 -8.39
N ILE A 82 -0.03 7.25 -7.42
CA ILE A 82 0.80 6.32 -6.67
C ILE A 82 0.33 6.31 -5.23
N VAL A 83 0.04 5.14 -4.69
CA VAL A 83 -0.32 4.97 -3.28
C VAL A 83 0.86 4.36 -2.54
N HIS A 84 1.23 4.91 -1.40
CA HIS A 84 2.14 4.31 -0.44
C HIS A 84 1.36 4.03 0.83
N ALA A 85 1.05 2.76 1.08
CA ALA A 85 0.31 2.32 2.25
C ALA A 85 1.26 1.78 3.31
N PHE A 86 1.01 2.14 4.57
CA PHE A 86 1.79 1.70 5.73
C PHE A 86 0.92 0.88 6.66
N SER A 87 1.41 -0.31 7.02
CA SER A 87 0.70 -1.26 7.89
C SER A 87 -0.68 -1.67 7.36
N ASN A 88 -1.33 -2.60 8.05
CA ASN A 88 -2.68 -3.02 7.72
C ASN A 88 -3.70 -1.87 7.78
N SER A 89 -3.45 -0.85 8.61
CA SER A 89 -4.35 0.31 8.66
C SER A 89 -4.31 1.13 7.37
N GLY A 90 -3.13 1.40 6.79
CA GLY A 90 -3.02 2.04 5.49
C GLY A 90 -3.63 1.18 4.38
N GLY A 91 -3.47 -0.14 4.46
CA GLY A 91 -4.10 -1.08 3.54
C GLY A 91 -5.63 -1.10 3.63
N LEU A 92 -6.20 -1.00 4.83
CA LEU A 92 -7.65 -0.89 5.02
C LEU A 92 -8.20 0.43 4.46
N GLN A 93 -7.47 1.53 4.60
CA GLN A 93 -7.83 2.82 3.98
C GLN A 93 -7.86 2.70 2.45
N LEU A 94 -6.83 2.07 1.88
CA LEU A 94 -6.78 1.78 0.45
C LEU A 94 -7.98 0.93 0.01
N ALA A 95 -8.31 -0.13 0.74
CA ALA A 95 -9.48 -0.97 0.46
C ALA A 95 -10.78 -0.17 0.48
N SER A 96 -10.97 0.70 1.48
CA SER A 96 -12.15 1.55 1.57
C SER A 96 -12.28 2.51 0.41
N MET A 97 -11.18 3.15 0.00
CA MET A 97 -11.17 4.01 -1.19
C MET A 97 -11.56 3.23 -2.44
N GLN A 98 -11.01 2.04 -2.64
CA GLN A 98 -11.33 1.22 -3.80
C GLN A 98 -12.78 0.72 -3.80
N ASN A 99 -13.37 0.50 -2.63
CA ASN A 99 -14.79 0.17 -2.52
C ASN A 99 -15.65 1.32 -3.00
N GLU A 100 -15.32 2.54 -2.57
CA GLU A 100 -16.04 3.74 -2.98
C GLU A 100 -15.88 4.03 -4.47
N MET A 101 -14.67 3.80 -5.02
CA MET A 101 -14.46 3.89 -6.47
C MET A 101 -15.32 2.87 -7.25
N LYS A 102 -15.52 1.67 -6.70
CA LYS A 102 -16.35 0.61 -7.31
C LYS A 102 -17.85 0.85 -7.15
N SER A 103 -18.28 1.44 -6.04
CA SER A 103 -19.70 1.79 -5.81
C SER A 103 -20.15 2.95 -6.69
N GLN A 104 -19.25 3.89 -6.99
CA GLN A 104 -19.54 5.09 -7.79
C GLN A 104 -18.63 5.21 -9.04
N PRO A 105 -18.70 4.26 -10.00
CA PRO A 105 -17.78 4.21 -11.15
C PRO A 105 -17.89 5.45 -12.06
N ASN A 106 -19.09 6.03 -12.18
CA ASN A 106 -19.31 7.24 -12.97
C ASN A 106 -18.70 8.49 -12.30
N LYS A 107 -18.60 8.51 -10.97
CA LYS A 107 -17.98 9.61 -10.20
C LYS A 107 -16.45 9.48 -10.20
N HIS A 108 -15.94 8.26 -10.04
CA HIS A 108 -14.52 7.98 -9.89
C HIS A 108 -13.96 7.21 -11.09
N ASN A 109 -13.95 7.85 -12.26
CA ASN A 109 -13.37 7.28 -13.49
C ASN A 109 -11.84 7.45 -13.56
N PHE A 110 -11.13 6.97 -12.54
CA PHE A 110 -9.67 6.89 -12.53
C PHE A 110 -9.22 5.58 -11.89
N LYS A 111 -7.94 5.25 -12.04
CA LYS A 111 -7.33 4.08 -11.42
C LYS A 111 -6.13 4.48 -10.58
N ILE A 112 -5.81 3.64 -9.59
CA ILE A 112 -4.51 3.69 -8.92
C ILE A 112 -3.50 2.99 -9.85
N ASP A 113 -2.43 3.69 -10.20
CA ASP A 113 -1.46 3.21 -11.19
C ASP A 113 -0.30 2.42 -10.58
N ALA A 114 0.07 2.69 -9.33
CA ALA A 114 1.10 1.95 -8.60
C ALA A 114 0.84 1.96 -7.09
N ILE A 115 1.27 0.88 -6.41
CA ILE A 115 1.11 0.72 -4.97
C ILE A 115 2.44 0.34 -4.33
N ILE A 116 2.84 1.01 -3.27
CA ILE A 116 3.93 0.59 -2.38
C ILE A 116 3.30 0.15 -1.07
N CYS A 117 3.58 -1.09 -0.69
CA CYS A 117 3.12 -1.72 0.52
C CYS A 117 4.28 -1.79 1.53
N ASP A 118 4.26 -0.96 2.57
CA ASP A 118 5.23 -1.01 3.68
C ASP A 118 4.62 -1.68 4.93
N SER A 119 5.20 -2.83 5.32
CA SER A 119 4.75 -3.64 6.46
C SER A 119 3.29 -4.09 6.36
N LEU A 120 2.84 -4.34 5.14
CA LEU A 120 1.55 -4.92 4.83
C LEU A 120 1.72 -5.77 3.56
N PRO A 121 0.86 -6.76 3.36
CA PRO A 121 -0.33 -7.01 4.14
C PRO A 121 -0.22 -8.23 5.06
N GLY A 122 -0.81 -8.13 6.26
CA GLY A 122 -0.67 -9.13 7.31
C GLY A 122 -1.97 -9.71 7.84
N TYR A 123 -1.94 -10.99 8.24
CA TYR A 123 -3.00 -11.62 9.04
C TYR A 123 -2.87 -11.20 10.52
N THR A 124 -3.08 -9.92 10.83
CA THR A 124 -3.01 -9.45 12.24
C THR A 124 -4.28 -9.80 13.02
N PHE A 125 -5.38 -10.07 12.33
CA PHE A 125 -6.68 -10.36 12.93
C PHE A 125 -6.87 -11.88 13.06
N GLY A 126 -6.84 -12.40 14.29
CA GLY A 126 -7.04 -13.82 14.62
C GLY A 126 -5.78 -14.57 15.08
N GLN A 127 -4.59 -13.99 14.89
CA GLN A 127 -3.34 -14.54 15.44
C GLN A 127 -3.04 -13.90 16.81
N TRP A 128 -3.16 -14.71 17.88
CA TRP A 128 -2.94 -14.26 19.25
C TRP A 128 -1.58 -13.58 19.45
N SER A 129 -0.52 -14.12 18.85
CA SER A 129 0.85 -13.57 18.93
C SER A 129 0.98 -12.21 18.23
N ALA A 130 0.43 -12.06 17.02
CA ALA A 130 0.44 -10.81 16.28
C ALA A 130 -0.37 -9.72 17.00
N PHE A 131 -1.56 -10.07 17.52
CA PHE A 131 -2.35 -9.14 18.32
C PHE A 131 -1.64 -8.76 19.62
N ARG A 132 -1.03 -9.72 20.32
CA ARG A 132 -0.26 -9.46 21.53
C ARG A 132 0.89 -8.49 21.27
N ASN A 133 1.62 -8.69 20.18
CA ASN A 133 2.71 -7.81 19.79
C ASN A 133 2.20 -6.42 19.37
N PHE A 134 1.10 -6.33 18.62
CA PHE A 134 0.45 -5.06 18.29
C PHE A 134 0.02 -4.32 19.56
N TYR A 135 -0.74 -4.97 20.44
CA TYR A 135 -1.22 -4.38 21.69
C TYR A 135 -0.06 -3.87 22.55
N LYS A 136 0.95 -4.71 22.77
CA LYS A 136 2.10 -4.37 23.61
C LYS A 136 2.97 -3.26 23.01
N ASN A 137 3.25 -3.31 21.71
CA ASN A 137 4.23 -2.41 21.08
C ASN A 137 3.60 -1.14 20.50
N VAL A 138 2.31 -1.15 20.20
CA VAL A 138 1.59 -0.04 19.54
C VAL A 138 0.61 0.64 20.49
N ILE A 139 -0.20 -0.11 21.25
CA ILE A 139 -1.24 0.46 22.12
C ILE A 139 -0.67 0.88 23.48
N VAL A 140 0.16 0.03 24.08
CA VAL A 140 0.70 0.27 25.42
C VAL A 140 1.92 1.20 25.36
N PRO A 141 1.91 2.34 26.09
CA PRO A 141 3.08 3.19 26.24
C PRO A 141 4.28 2.44 26.84
N ALA A 142 5.48 2.69 26.33
CA ALA A 142 6.70 1.94 26.72
C ALA A 142 6.91 1.82 28.23
N LYS A 143 6.64 2.90 28.98
CA LYS A 143 6.74 2.94 30.46
C LYS A 143 5.87 1.92 31.20
N TYR A 144 4.81 1.41 30.58
CA TYR A 144 3.86 0.49 31.20
C TYR A 144 4.01 -0.96 30.72
N ARG A 145 4.87 -1.23 29.73
CA ARG A 145 5.00 -2.57 29.12
C ARG A 145 5.51 -3.61 30.12
N GLU A 146 6.53 -3.27 30.90
CA GLU A 146 7.12 -4.19 31.88
C GLU A 146 6.16 -4.47 33.06
N LEU A 147 5.41 -3.46 33.49
CA LEU A 147 4.40 -3.59 34.54
C LEU A 147 3.24 -4.48 34.10
N LEU A 148 2.80 -4.36 32.84
CA LEU A 148 1.75 -5.22 32.27
C LEU A 148 2.21 -6.67 32.08
N ASP A 149 3.47 -6.90 31.72
CA ASP A 149 4.01 -8.26 31.57
C ASP A 149 4.11 -9.01 32.91
N LYS A 150 4.50 -8.30 33.98
CA LYS A 150 4.78 -8.91 35.30
C LYS A 150 3.55 -9.04 36.19
N SER A 151 2.51 -8.22 36.00
CA SER A 151 1.32 -8.23 36.85
C SER A 151 0.20 -9.16 36.34
N TYR A 152 -0.48 -9.85 37.27
CA TYR A 152 -1.68 -10.62 36.95
C TYR A 152 -2.79 -9.74 36.38
N VAL A 153 -2.92 -8.51 36.92
CA VAL A 153 -3.87 -7.50 36.43
C VAL A 153 -3.57 -7.13 34.98
N GLY A 154 -2.30 -6.95 34.59
CA GLY A 154 -1.93 -6.64 33.22
C GLY A 154 -2.27 -7.77 32.24
N LYS A 155 -2.04 -9.03 32.64
CA LYS A 155 -2.46 -10.21 31.88
C LYS A 155 -3.99 -10.26 31.72
N LEU A 156 -4.74 -10.01 32.80
CA LEU A 156 -6.20 -9.98 32.76
C LEU A 156 -6.73 -8.87 31.83
N LEU A 157 -6.19 -7.65 31.93
CA LEU A 157 -6.57 -6.53 31.06
C LEU A 157 -6.25 -6.81 29.59
N PHE A 158 -5.12 -7.46 29.31
CA PHE A 158 -4.78 -7.91 27.96
C PHE A 158 -5.79 -8.92 27.43
N GLU A 159 -6.12 -9.97 28.19
CA GLU A 159 -7.08 -10.99 27.75
C GLU A 159 -8.49 -10.39 27.55
N MET A 160 -8.93 -9.49 28.43
CA MET A 160 -10.18 -8.75 28.24
C MET A 160 -10.14 -7.90 26.97
N SER A 161 -9.05 -7.17 26.73
CA SER A 161 -8.88 -6.35 25.52
C SER A 161 -8.90 -7.21 24.25
N TYR A 162 -8.24 -8.37 24.28
CA TYR A 162 -8.24 -9.34 23.19
C TYR A 162 -9.63 -9.92 22.96
N GLY A 163 -10.35 -10.29 24.02
CA GLY A 163 -11.73 -10.76 23.96
C GLY A 163 -12.67 -9.74 23.33
N CYS A 164 -12.64 -8.49 23.82
CA CYS A 164 -13.43 -7.39 23.25
C CYS A 164 -13.08 -7.13 21.77
N PHE A 165 -11.80 -7.19 21.41
CA PHE A 165 -11.35 -7.03 20.03
C PHE A 165 -11.90 -8.14 19.12
N ASN A 166 -11.79 -9.41 19.53
CA ASN A 166 -12.32 -10.54 18.75
C ASN A 166 -13.84 -10.47 18.63
N LEU A 167 -14.55 -10.11 19.70
CA LEU A 167 -16.00 -9.91 19.65
C LEU A 167 -16.40 -8.81 18.65
N GLY A 168 -15.66 -7.69 18.63
CA GLY A 168 -15.85 -6.64 17.63
C GLY A 168 -15.61 -7.13 16.20
N MET A 169 -14.53 -7.87 15.97
CA MET A 169 -14.21 -8.46 14.65
C MET A 169 -15.27 -9.48 14.21
N CYS A 170 -15.73 -10.34 15.10
CA CYS A 170 -16.85 -11.26 14.84
C CYS A 170 -18.12 -10.49 14.48
N GLY A 171 -18.42 -9.40 15.21
CA GLY A 171 -19.53 -8.51 14.89
C GLY A 171 -19.46 -7.97 13.46
N ILE A 172 -18.28 -7.55 12.98
CA ILE A 172 -18.09 -7.10 11.59
C ILE A 172 -18.32 -8.23 10.59
N MET A 173 -17.83 -9.44 10.87
CA MET A 173 -17.99 -10.58 9.96
C MET A 173 -19.42 -11.12 9.90
N LEU A 174 -20.18 -10.99 10.99
CA LEU A 174 -21.59 -11.38 11.09
C LEU A 174 -22.54 -10.36 10.47
N GLN A 175 -22.09 -9.13 10.19
CA GLN A 175 -22.91 -8.16 9.46
C GLN A 175 -23.25 -8.67 8.05
N PRO A 176 -24.36 -8.22 7.44
CA PRO A 176 -24.71 -8.58 6.06
C PRO A 176 -23.55 -8.34 5.10
N ALA A 177 -23.44 -9.17 4.05
CA ALA A 177 -22.36 -9.06 3.05
C ALA A 177 -22.27 -7.67 2.40
N HIS A 178 -23.39 -6.94 2.33
CA HIS A 178 -23.49 -5.59 1.81
C HIS A 178 -23.15 -4.48 2.83
N SER A 179 -22.89 -4.80 4.10
CA SER A 179 -22.46 -3.80 5.08
C SER A 179 -21.10 -3.21 4.72
N ASN A 180 -20.94 -1.89 4.89
CA ASN A 180 -19.70 -1.20 4.54
C ASN A 180 -18.48 -1.80 5.26
N ALA A 181 -18.61 -2.13 6.55
CA ALA A 181 -17.52 -2.69 7.34
C ALA A 181 -17.07 -4.06 6.83
N ARG A 182 -18.01 -4.97 6.53
CA ARG A 182 -17.69 -6.30 5.99
C ARG A 182 -17.13 -6.21 4.58
N GLN A 183 -17.65 -5.31 3.74
CA GLN A 183 -17.12 -5.08 2.40
C GLN A 183 -15.70 -4.52 2.43
N VAL A 184 -15.39 -3.57 3.32
CA VAL A 184 -14.03 -3.04 3.49
C VAL A 184 -13.07 -4.15 3.87
N MET A 185 -13.44 -4.96 4.86
CA MET A 185 -12.63 -6.10 5.28
C MET A 185 -12.45 -7.12 4.15
N TRP A 186 -13.53 -7.49 3.46
CA TRP A 186 -13.48 -8.41 2.33
C TRP A 186 -12.64 -7.87 1.17
N ASN A 187 -12.74 -6.58 0.87
CA ASN A 187 -11.97 -5.96 -0.19
C ASN A 187 -10.51 -5.76 0.20
N TYR A 188 -10.20 -5.59 1.48
CA TYR A 188 -8.85 -5.75 2.02
C TYR A 188 -8.36 -7.19 1.80
N TRP A 189 -9.16 -8.21 2.10
CA TRP A 189 -8.83 -9.61 1.74
C TRP A 189 -8.78 -9.86 0.21
N LYS A 190 -9.33 -8.98 -0.62
CA LYS A 190 -9.17 -9.04 -2.09
C LYS A 190 -7.95 -8.27 -2.60
N LEU A 191 -7.52 -7.19 -1.92
CA LEU A 191 -6.17 -6.61 -2.10
C LEU A 191 -5.13 -7.70 -1.92
N LEU A 192 -5.39 -8.53 -0.92
CA LEU A 192 -4.66 -9.72 -0.57
C LEU A 192 -4.73 -10.80 -1.66
N THR A 193 -5.91 -11.24 -2.08
CA THR A 193 -6.02 -12.53 -2.79
C THR A 193 -6.09 -12.51 -4.32
N ALA A 194 -6.48 -11.41 -5.01
CA ALA A 194 -6.48 -11.43 -6.49
C ALA A 194 -6.93 -10.14 -7.22
N ALA A 195 -7.72 -9.24 -6.61
CA ALA A 195 -8.52 -8.30 -7.41
C ALA A 195 -7.77 -7.01 -7.85
N ASN A 196 -6.65 -6.70 -7.19
CA ASN A 196 -5.81 -5.52 -7.49
C ASN A 196 -4.52 -5.86 -8.24
N THR A 197 -4.37 -7.10 -8.63
CA THR A 197 -3.11 -7.72 -9.04
C THR A 197 -2.54 -7.19 -10.35
N LYS A 198 -3.33 -6.45 -11.14
CA LYS A 198 -2.86 -5.79 -12.37
C LYS A 198 -2.12 -4.48 -12.11
N THR A 199 -2.09 -3.99 -10.88
CA THR A 199 -1.41 -2.74 -10.52
C THR A 199 0.04 -3.04 -10.11
N PRO A 200 1.04 -2.41 -10.76
CA PRO A 200 2.43 -2.45 -10.31
C PRO A 200 2.56 -2.24 -8.81
N SER A 201 3.23 -3.15 -8.12
CA SER A 201 3.26 -3.16 -6.66
C SER A 201 4.66 -3.45 -6.12
N LEU A 202 5.08 -2.73 -5.08
CA LEU A 202 6.31 -2.98 -4.32
C LEU A 202 5.96 -3.38 -2.89
N PHE A 203 6.41 -4.55 -2.43
CA PHE A 203 6.24 -5.02 -1.05
C PHE A 203 7.53 -4.85 -0.25
N LEU A 204 7.50 -4.01 0.78
CA LEU A 204 8.59 -3.74 1.70
C LEU A 204 8.22 -4.34 3.07
N TYR A 205 8.98 -5.32 3.53
CA TYR A 205 8.67 -6.05 4.76
C TYR A 205 9.93 -6.58 5.43
N SER A 206 9.79 -7.19 6.60
CA SER A 206 10.92 -7.70 7.37
C SER A 206 10.55 -8.95 8.14
N THR A 207 11.42 -9.96 8.15
CA THR A 207 11.30 -11.09 9.09
C THR A 207 11.38 -10.63 10.56
N GLY A 208 11.97 -9.45 10.82
CA GLY A 208 12.00 -8.81 12.13
C GLY A 208 10.70 -8.10 12.53
N ASP A 209 9.72 -8.01 11.63
CA ASP A 209 8.40 -7.47 11.93
C ASP A 209 7.61 -8.43 12.83
N ARG A 210 7.27 -7.97 14.04
CA ARG A 210 6.53 -8.76 15.03
C ARG A 210 5.03 -8.51 15.00
N VAL A 211 4.56 -7.57 14.18
CA VAL A 211 3.15 -7.17 14.05
C VAL A 211 2.53 -7.78 12.79
N VAL A 212 3.29 -7.80 11.69
CA VAL A 212 2.91 -8.44 10.43
C VAL A 212 3.92 -9.52 10.11
N ASP A 213 3.45 -10.76 9.98
CA ASP A 213 4.32 -11.89 9.64
C ASP A 213 4.74 -11.84 8.17
N HIS A 214 6.04 -11.88 7.92
CA HIS A 214 6.63 -11.87 6.58
C HIS A 214 6.10 -12.96 5.66
N ASN A 215 5.83 -14.18 6.15
CA ASN A 215 5.30 -15.27 5.33
C ASN A 215 4.01 -14.87 4.63
N THR A 216 3.22 -14.03 5.31
CA THR A 216 1.94 -13.56 4.81
C THR A 216 2.16 -12.56 3.67
N VAL A 217 3.09 -11.61 3.86
CA VAL A 217 3.48 -10.66 2.82
C VAL A 217 4.07 -11.37 1.60
N GLU A 218 4.94 -12.37 1.80
CA GLU A 218 5.54 -13.18 0.74
C GLU A 218 4.48 -13.93 -0.06
N ALA A 219 3.55 -14.64 0.59
CA ALA A 219 2.43 -15.31 -0.07
C ALA A 219 1.59 -14.33 -0.90
N PHE A 220 1.39 -13.11 -0.42
CA PHE A 220 0.65 -12.08 -1.14
C PHE A 220 1.41 -11.47 -2.31
N ALA A 221 2.72 -11.25 -2.16
CA ALA A 221 3.56 -10.83 -3.26
C ALA A 221 3.56 -11.89 -4.37
N GLU A 222 3.60 -13.18 -4.03
CA GLU A 222 3.51 -14.30 -4.98
C GLU A 222 2.17 -14.33 -5.72
N ILE A 223 1.06 -14.25 -4.99
CA ILE A 223 -0.29 -14.19 -5.59
C ILE A 223 -0.42 -12.98 -6.52
N ALA A 224 0.07 -11.82 -6.09
CA ALA A 224 0.05 -10.61 -6.91
C ALA A 224 0.92 -10.78 -8.17
N GLN A 225 2.10 -11.38 -8.03
CA GLN A 225 3.00 -11.64 -9.14
C GLN A 225 2.36 -12.59 -10.16
N GLN A 226 1.70 -13.67 -9.71
CA GLN A 226 1.01 -14.62 -10.59
C GLN A 226 -0.14 -13.97 -11.38
N ALA A 227 -0.85 -13.02 -10.78
CA ALA A 227 -2.02 -12.40 -11.38
C ALA A 227 -1.72 -11.07 -12.13
N SER A 228 -0.51 -10.53 -12.00
CA SER A 228 -0.08 -9.27 -12.66
C SER A 228 0.02 -9.31 -14.18
N GLY A 229 0.02 -10.51 -14.78
CA GLY A 229 0.01 -10.69 -16.23
C GLY A 229 1.19 -9.98 -16.92
N ASN A 230 0.96 -9.45 -18.13
CA ASN A 230 2.01 -8.83 -18.94
C ASN A 230 2.21 -7.32 -18.67
N LEU A 231 1.32 -6.69 -17.89
CA LEU A 231 1.25 -5.23 -17.74
C LEU A 231 1.50 -4.75 -16.31
N GLY A 232 1.31 -5.61 -15.30
CA GLY A 232 1.74 -5.37 -13.92
C GLY A 232 3.07 -6.07 -13.65
N PHE A 233 3.88 -5.51 -12.76
CA PHE A 233 5.04 -6.18 -12.18
C PHE A 233 4.99 -6.04 -10.67
N VAL A 234 5.53 -7.05 -9.97
CA VAL A 234 5.57 -7.07 -8.52
C VAL A 234 7.03 -7.18 -8.09
N GLU A 235 7.44 -6.27 -7.23
CA GLU A 235 8.74 -6.31 -6.57
C GLU A 235 8.53 -6.51 -5.08
N SER A 236 9.47 -7.17 -4.41
CA SER A 236 9.38 -7.39 -2.97
C SER A 236 10.77 -7.43 -2.35
N PHE A 237 10.90 -6.91 -1.12
CA PHE A 237 12.16 -6.88 -0.41
C PHE A 237 11.97 -7.13 1.10
N ASN A 238 12.77 -8.06 1.63
CA ASN A 238 12.78 -8.44 3.04
C ASN A 238 14.01 -7.86 3.75
N PHE A 239 13.80 -6.86 4.63
CA PHE A 239 14.84 -6.20 5.42
C PHE A 239 15.42 -7.06 6.55
N LYS A 240 14.90 -8.27 6.78
CA LYS A 240 15.35 -9.28 7.77
C LYS A 240 15.19 -8.93 9.25
N ASP A 241 15.61 -7.74 9.70
CA ASP A 241 15.69 -7.42 11.14
C ASP A 241 14.97 -6.12 11.54
N SER A 242 14.58 -5.28 10.58
CA SER A 242 13.91 -4.03 10.88
C SER A 242 12.50 -4.23 11.44
N GLN A 243 12.10 -3.32 12.32
CA GLN A 243 10.81 -3.35 12.98
C GLN A 243 9.68 -2.82 12.09
N HIS A 244 8.44 -3.15 12.46
CA HIS A 244 7.20 -2.73 11.80
C HIS A 244 7.20 -1.23 11.43
N VAL A 245 7.08 -0.91 10.14
CA VAL A 245 7.01 0.44 9.56
C VAL A 245 8.28 1.30 9.77
N LEU A 246 9.33 0.72 10.36
CA LEU A 246 10.59 1.40 10.65
C LEU A 246 11.71 1.05 9.66
N HIS A 247 11.39 0.36 8.57
CA HIS A 247 12.33 -0.02 7.50
C HIS A 247 13.13 1.19 7.00
N TYR A 248 12.44 2.29 6.65
CA TYR A 248 13.10 3.52 6.21
C TYR A 248 13.99 4.14 7.31
N TYR A 249 13.58 4.06 8.57
CA TYR A 249 14.37 4.65 9.66
C TYR A 249 15.72 3.92 9.82
N GLN A 250 15.70 2.59 9.73
CA GLN A 250 16.88 1.75 9.89
C GLN A 250 17.74 1.68 8.62
N TYR A 251 17.12 1.64 7.44
CA TYR A 251 17.78 1.41 6.14
C TYR A 251 17.51 2.52 5.13
N LYS A 252 17.72 3.79 5.50
CA LYS A 252 17.38 4.96 4.67
C LYS A 252 17.84 4.86 3.21
N THR A 253 19.13 4.61 2.97
CA THR A 253 19.70 4.58 1.61
C THR A 253 19.10 3.44 0.78
N LEU A 254 19.07 2.23 1.35
CA LEU A 254 18.54 1.05 0.67
C LEU A 254 17.03 1.19 0.40
N TYR A 255 16.26 1.66 1.37
CA TYR A 255 14.83 1.91 1.20
C TYR A 255 14.56 2.91 0.09
N THR A 256 15.28 4.04 0.07
CA THR A 256 15.15 5.05 -0.99
C THR A 256 15.53 4.48 -2.36
N GLN A 257 16.56 3.64 -2.43
CA GLN A 257 16.96 2.96 -3.67
C GLN A 257 15.87 2.01 -4.19
N LEU A 258 15.29 1.19 -3.32
CA LEU A 258 14.19 0.28 -3.69
C LEU A 258 12.98 1.05 -4.21
N VAL A 259 12.61 2.16 -3.56
CA VAL A 259 11.53 3.03 -4.04
C VAL A 259 11.90 3.66 -5.38
N HIS A 260 13.14 4.11 -5.55
CA HIS A 260 13.62 4.67 -6.82
C HIS A 260 13.51 3.66 -7.97
N ASP A 261 14.02 2.44 -7.78
CA ASP A 261 14.09 1.43 -8.83
C ASP A 261 12.70 0.99 -9.26
N PHE A 262 11.80 0.79 -8.30
CA PHE A 262 10.39 0.54 -8.57
C PHE A 262 9.74 1.67 -9.39
N LEU A 263 9.94 2.93 -8.98
CA LEU A 263 9.39 4.09 -9.69
C LEU A 263 9.96 4.23 -11.09
N PHE A 264 11.26 3.98 -11.27
CA PHE A 264 11.93 3.99 -12.57
C PHE A 264 11.32 2.95 -13.51
N HIS A 265 11.18 1.70 -13.06
CA HIS A 265 10.53 0.64 -13.83
C HIS A 265 9.07 0.99 -14.18
N PHE A 266 8.32 1.50 -13.20
CA PHE A 266 6.93 1.92 -13.40
C PHE A 266 6.78 3.04 -14.44
N ILE A 267 7.65 4.04 -14.42
CA ILE A 267 7.63 5.16 -15.37
C ILE A 267 8.00 4.68 -16.77
N ILE A 268 9.04 3.85 -16.91
CA ILE A 268 9.43 3.29 -18.21
C ILE A 268 8.29 2.50 -18.83
N ILE A 269 7.70 1.56 -18.07
CA ILE A 269 6.59 0.74 -18.56
C ILE A 269 5.39 1.63 -18.93
N SER A 270 5.08 2.63 -18.10
CA SER A 270 4.00 3.59 -18.40
C SER A 270 4.22 4.35 -19.70
N ASN A 271 5.45 4.81 -19.96
CA ASN A 271 5.79 5.52 -21.19
C ASN A 271 5.73 4.61 -22.42
N ILE A 272 6.21 3.36 -22.30
CA ILE A 272 6.13 2.37 -23.38
C ILE A 272 4.66 2.08 -23.74
N ILE A 273 3.82 1.83 -22.74
CA ILE A 273 2.38 1.58 -22.95
C ILE A 273 1.71 2.79 -23.62
N PHE A 274 2.04 4.01 -23.16
CA PHE A 274 1.51 5.24 -23.74
C PHE A 274 1.93 5.42 -25.21
N PHE A 275 3.19 5.17 -25.52
CA PHE A 275 3.70 5.24 -26.90
C PHE A 275 2.95 4.27 -27.83
N PHE A 276 2.77 3.00 -27.42
CA PHE A 276 2.01 2.03 -28.20
C PHE A 276 0.52 2.37 -28.33
N SER A 277 -0.06 3.04 -27.33
CA SER A 277 -1.45 3.54 -27.41
C SER A 277 -1.62 4.65 -28.45
N LEU A 278 -0.60 5.46 -28.69
CA LEU A 278 -0.61 6.50 -29.72
C LEU A 278 -0.29 5.97 -31.12
N HIS A 279 0.45 4.85 -31.20
CA HIS A 279 0.87 4.23 -32.45
C HIS A 279 0.45 2.74 -32.54
N PRO A 280 -0.85 2.44 -32.63
CA PRO A 280 -1.34 1.06 -32.66
C PRO A 280 -0.82 0.26 -33.87
N ASN A 281 -0.53 0.93 -34.99
CA ASN A 281 -0.02 0.31 -36.21
C ASN A 281 1.46 -0.15 -36.10
N PHE A 282 2.20 0.32 -35.09
CA PHE A 282 3.60 -0.10 -34.86
C PHE A 282 3.69 -1.57 -34.44
N LEU A 283 2.65 -2.11 -33.80
CA LEU A 283 2.56 -3.52 -33.42
C LEU A 283 2.28 -4.44 -34.62
N GLN A 284 1.64 -3.95 -35.68
CA GLN A 284 1.44 -4.74 -36.91
C GLN A 284 2.73 -4.89 -37.73
N ILE A 285 3.61 -3.88 -37.70
CA ILE A 285 4.82 -3.86 -38.54
C ILE A 285 5.97 -4.68 -37.91
N HIS A 286 5.94 -4.95 -36.61
CA HIS A 286 7.03 -5.63 -35.89
C HIS A 286 6.60 -6.90 -35.14
N ASN A 287 5.79 -7.74 -35.79
CA ASN A 287 5.51 -9.10 -35.35
C ASN A 287 6.69 -10.05 -35.65
N ASN A 288 7.92 -9.66 -35.27
CA ASN A 288 9.13 -10.46 -35.45
C ASN A 288 9.98 -10.41 -34.17
N ASN A 289 9.71 -11.35 -33.26
CA ASN A 289 10.55 -11.98 -32.21
C ASN A 289 11.48 -11.14 -31.29
N LYS A 290 11.89 -9.92 -31.62
CA LYS A 290 12.87 -9.11 -30.87
C LYS A 290 12.28 -8.39 -29.66
N ILE A 291 11.01 -7.96 -29.71
CA ILE A 291 10.36 -7.29 -28.56
C ILE A 291 10.09 -8.29 -27.42
N ARG A 292 9.75 -9.55 -27.74
CA ARG A 292 9.65 -10.63 -26.73
C ARG A 292 10.99 -10.89 -26.04
N GLN A 293 12.10 -10.86 -26.77
CA GLN A 293 13.45 -11.02 -26.20
C GLN A 293 13.84 -9.83 -25.32
N ALA A 294 13.51 -8.60 -25.70
CA ALA A 294 13.78 -7.41 -24.88
C ALA A 294 13.04 -7.45 -23.53
N LEU A 295 11.76 -7.82 -23.53
CA LEU A 295 10.95 -7.98 -22.30
C LEU A 295 11.38 -9.17 -21.42
N GLN A 296 11.97 -10.22 -22.00
CA GLN A 296 12.54 -11.33 -21.25
C GLN A 296 13.93 -10.99 -20.69
N SER A 297 14.73 -10.21 -21.42
CA SER A 297 16.06 -9.78 -20.97
C SER A 297 16.02 -8.78 -19.80
N SER A 298 14.96 -7.97 -19.70
CA SER A 298 14.76 -7.10 -18.53
C SER A 298 14.29 -7.88 -17.29
N LYS A 299 13.50 -8.94 -17.47
CA LYS A 299 13.09 -9.86 -16.39
C LYS A 299 14.25 -10.71 -15.84
N ALA A 300 15.25 -11.00 -16.67
CA ALA A 300 16.42 -11.80 -16.28
C ALA A 300 17.46 -11.04 -15.45
N ARG A 301 17.30 -9.71 -15.24
CA ARG A 301 18.19 -8.89 -14.41
C ARG A 301 17.77 -8.77 -12.94
N VAL A 302 16.87 -9.65 -12.47
CA VAL A 302 16.64 -9.85 -11.03
C VAL A 302 17.78 -10.75 -10.51
N VAL A 303 18.92 -10.12 -10.25
CA VAL A 303 20.08 -10.76 -9.62
C VAL A 303 19.73 -10.99 -8.15
N LYS A 304 19.78 -12.26 -7.73
CA LYS A 304 19.95 -12.66 -6.34
C LYS A 304 21.17 -11.95 -5.77
N ILE A 305 20.97 -11.04 -4.82
CA ILE A 305 21.93 -10.69 -3.78
C ILE A 305 21.16 -10.68 -2.47
#